data_AF-A0AAN9SEK9-F1
#
_entry.id   AF-A0AAN9SEK9-F1
#
_cell.length_a   1.000
_cell.length_b   1.000
_cell.length_c   1.000
_cell.angle_alpha   90.00
_cell.angle_beta   90.00
_cell.angle_gamma   90.00
#
_symmetry.space_group_name_H-M   'P 1'
#
loop_
_entity.id
_entity.type
_entity.pdbx_description
1 polymer ?
#
loop_
_entity_poly.entity_id
_entity_poly.type
_entity_poly.pdbx_seq_one_letter_code
_entity_poly.pdbx_strand_id
1 'polypeptide(L)'
;MAVLTNQEPNQWVLMRRIGKQEIVENGQNGSERSSSKTLVQWLVATLFIALLGGAQGVALCNIDSSQLQLCRAAASGQNPPPPNAQCCAVIRQANLPCLCKYKSVLPIYGINPQKALALPPKCGLQSPKC
;
A
#
# COMPACT_ATOMS: atom_id res chain seq x y z
N MET A 1 -32.67 20.60 -5.58
CA MET A 1 -33.06 19.62 -4.54
C MET A 1 -33.27 18.30 -5.29
N ALA A 2 -32.67 17.15 -5.03
CA ALA A 2 -31.98 16.57 -3.89
C ALA A 2 -30.79 15.72 -4.41
N VAL A 3 -29.60 15.79 -3.79
CA VAL A 3 -29.03 14.78 -2.87
C VAL A 3 -29.07 13.34 -3.43
N LEU A 4 -27.94 12.86 -3.98
CA LEU A 4 -27.64 11.44 -4.13
C LEU A 4 -26.72 11.02 -2.97
N THR A 5 -27.33 10.64 -1.85
CA THR A 5 -26.70 9.95 -0.72
C THR A 5 -26.50 8.47 -1.03
N ASN A 6 -25.46 7.87 -0.41
CA ASN A 6 -25.09 6.45 -0.33
C ASN A 6 -24.29 5.96 -1.56
N GLN A 7 -22.98 5.67 -1.51
CA GLN A 7 -22.23 4.84 -0.56
C GLN A 7 -22.96 3.53 -0.23
N GLU A 8 -22.98 2.62 -1.20
CA GLU A 8 -23.16 1.19 -0.95
C GLU A 8 -21.79 0.47 -0.90
N PRO A 9 -21.55 -0.41 0.09
CA PRO A 9 -20.25 -1.02 0.39
C PRO A 9 -19.89 -2.25 -0.47
N ASN A 10 -20.46 -2.39 -1.66
CA ASN A 10 -20.61 -3.71 -2.30
C ASN A 10 -19.78 -3.92 -3.58
N GLN A 11 -18.96 -2.96 -4.02
CA GLN A 11 -18.17 -3.12 -5.25
C GLN A 11 -17.03 -4.16 -5.13
N TRP A 12 -16.76 -4.67 -3.93
CA TRP A 12 -15.73 -5.69 -3.68
C TRP A 12 -16.15 -7.12 -4.03
N VAL A 13 -17.41 -7.38 -4.42
CA VAL A 13 -17.92 -8.74 -4.67
C VAL A 13 -18.02 -9.11 -6.16
N LEU A 14 -18.07 -8.13 -7.08
CA LEU A 14 -18.28 -8.38 -8.51
C LEU A 14 -17.01 -8.48 -9.37
N MET A 15 -15.83 -8.21 -8.81
CA MET A 15 -14.55 -8.35 -9.52
C MET A 15 -13.65 -9.42 -8.87
N ARG A 16 -14.24 -10.58 -8.53
CA ARG A 16 -13.49 -11.72 -7.97
C ARG A 16 -13.70 -13.05 -8.70
N ARG A 17 -14.12 -13.04 -9.98
CA ARG A 17 -14.46 -14.28 -10.68
C ARG A 17 -13.67 -14.69 -11.92
N ILE A 18 -12.85 -13.86 -12.57
CA ILE A 18 -11.99 -14.36 -13.66
C ILE A 18 -10.67 -13.58 -13.69
N GLY A 19 -9.58 -14.23 -13.26
CA GLY A 19 -8.23 -14.07 -13.81
C GLY A 19 -7.50 -12.74 -13.63
N LYS A 20 -6.96 -12.45 -12.43
CA LYS A 20 -5.66 -11.75 -12.32
C LYS A 20 -5.04 -11.85 -10.93
N GLN A 21 -4.32 -12.94 -10.70
CA GLN A 21 -3.11 -12.90 -9.90
C GLN A 21 -2.05 -13.60 -10.73
N GLU A 22 -1.07 -12.81 -11.18
CA GLU A 22 0.15 -13.30 -11.81
C GLU A 22 0.93 -14.04 -10.72
N ILE A 23 0.51 -15.27 -10.44
CA ILE A 23 1.40 -16.25 -9.88
C ILE A 23 2.41 -16.54 -10.97
N VAL A 24 3.67 -16.24 -10.68
CA VAL A 24 4.82 -16.70 -11.46
C VAL A 24 4.65 -18.21 -11.66
N GLU A 25 4.17 -18.59 -12.85
CA GLU A 25 4.08 -19.97 -13.29
C GLU A 25 5.50 -20.39 -13.67
N ASN A 26 6.35 -20.63 -12.67
CA ASN A 26 7.62 -21.30 -12.90
C ASN A 26 7.34 -22.79 -12.87
N GLY A 27 7.12 -23.36 -14.05
CA GLY A 27 6.89 -24.76 -14.24
C GLY A 27 8.07 -25.62 -13.79
N GLN A 28 7.76 -26.71 -13.10
CA GLN A 28 8.44 -28.01 -13.20
C GLN A 28 7.41 -29.03 -12.69
N ASN A 29 6.65 -29.63 -13.61
CA ASN A 29 6.96 -30.88 -14.30
C ASN A 29 7.04 -32.06 -13.33
N GLY A 30 6.14 -33.02 -13.50
CA GLY A 30 5.85 -34.06 -12.52
C GLY A 30 7.02 -35.01 -12.26
N SER A 31 6.89 -35.76 -11.17
CA SER A 31 7.00 -37.23 -11.18
C SER A 31 6.86 -37.71 -9.74
N GLU A 32 5.91 -38.60 -9.52
CA GLU A 32 5.86 -39.43 -8.33
C GLU A 32 7.20 -40.15 -8.12
N ARG A 33 7.95 -39.76 -7.09
CA ARG A 33 8.95 -40.64 -6.51
C ARG A 33 8.95 -40.49 -5.00
N SER A 34 8.32 -41.47 -4.36
CA SER A 34 8.43 -41.77 -2.93
C SER A 34 9.90 -41.71 -2.51
N SER A 35 10.30 -40.59 -1.92
CA SER A 35 11.56 -40.42 -1.22
C SER A 35 11.29 -39.35 -0.17
N SER A 36 10.90 -39.80 1.02
CA SER A 36 10.32 -38.99 2.11
C SER A 36 11.15 -37.76 2.49
N LYS A 37 12.45 -37.76 2.18
CA LYS A 37 13.36 -36.61 2.38
C LYS A 37 13.00 -35.42 1.49
N THR A 38 12.57 -35.68 0.26
CA THR A 38 12.22 -34.65 -0.71
C THR A 38 10.87 -34.01 -0.36
N LEU A 39 9.90 -34.81 0.13
CA LEU A 39 8.61 -34.29 0.60
C LEU A 39 8.76 -33.33 1.79
N VAL A 40 9.61 -33.68 2.76
CA VAL A 40 9.90 -32.80 3.89
C VAL A 40 10.61 -31.52 3.43
N GLN A 41 11.55 -31.62 2.49
CA GLN A 41 12.23 -30.44 1.91
C GLN A 41 11.26 -29.45 1.27
N TRP A 42 10.32 -29.94 0.45
CA TRP A 42 9.30 -29.10 -0.20
C TRP A 42 8.31 -28.49 0.81
N LEU A 43 7.89 -29.27 1.82
CA LEU A 43 7.03 -28.78 2.90
C LEU A 43 7.71 -27.66 3.71
N VAL A 44 8.99 -27.83 4.06
CA VAL A 44 9.78 -26.81 4.79
C VAL A 44 9.99 -25.57 3.92
N ALA A 45 10.31 -25.72 2.64
CA ALA A 45 10.46 -24.58 1.73
C ALA A 45 9.15 -23.78 1.57
N THR A 46 8.02 -24.47 1.45
CA THR A 46 6.69 -23.84 1.34
C THR A 46 6.33 -23.09 2.63
N LEU A 47 6.58 -23.71 3.79
CA LEU A 47 6.36 -23.10 5.10
C LEU A 47 7.24 -21.86 5.30
N PHE A 48 8.50 -21.91 4.87
CA PHE A 48 9.43 -20.79 4.99
C PHE A 48 9.00 -19.59 4.12
N ILE A 49 8.53 -19.84 2.89
CA ILE A 49 7.99 -18.79 2.03
C ILE A 49 6.70 -18.20 2.63
N ALA A 50 5.82 -19.03 3.20
CA ALA A 50 4.60 -18.57 3.85
C ALA A 50 4.88 -17.67 5.08
N LEU A 51 5.94 -17.98 5.83
CA LEU A 51 6.39 -17.17 6.97
C LEU A 51 6.98 -15.82 6.54
N LEU A 52 7.62 -15.76 5.38
CA LEU A 52 8.17 -14.52 4.81
C LEU A 52 7.14 -13.72 4.00
N GLY A 53 6.07 -14.37 3.52
CA GLY A 53 5.02 -13.82 2.66
C GLY A 53 3.99 -12.93 3.38
N GLY A 54 4.40 -12.19 4.42
CA GLY A 54 3.59 -11.12 4.98
C GLY A 54 3.61 -9.91 4.06
N ALA A 55 2.46 -9.27 3.84
CA ALA A 55 2.38 -7.97 3.15
C ALA A 55 2.99 -6.87 4.04
N GLN A 56 4.29 -6.90 4.24
CA GLN A 56 5.03 -5.85 4.91
C GLN A 56 5.18 -4.71 3.92
N GLY A 57 4.67 -3.54 4.26
CA GLY A 57 4.89 -2.36 3.44
C GLY A 57 6.39 -2.09 3.34
N VAL A 58 6.78 -1.48 2.23
CA VAL A 58 8.18 -1.06 2.06
C VAL A 58 8.37 0.20 2.88
N ALA A 59 9.40 0.23 3.72
CA ALA A 59 9.78 1.44 4.43
C ALA A 59 10.14 2.54 3.41
N LEU A 60 9.29 3.56 3.34
CA LEU A 60 9.42 4.71 2.46
C LEU A 60 9.67 5.94 3.32
N CYS A 61 10.89 6.49 3.27
CA CYS A 61 11.23 7.74 3.95
C CYS A 61 10.84 7.76 5.45
N ASN A 62 11.24 6.73 6.19
CA ASN A 62 10.99 6.55 7.63
C ASN A 62 9.53 6.26 8.03
N ILE A 63 8.65 5.95 7.07
CA ILE A 63 7.30 5.44 7.32
C ILE A 63 7.03 4.20 6.48
N ASP A 64 6.07 3.39 6.86
CA ASP A 64 5.65 2.27 6.03
C ASP A 64 4.76 2.75 4.86
N SER A 65 4.95 2.20 3.66
CA SER A 65 4.19 2.63 2.48
C SER A 65 2.67 2.44 2.63
N SER A 66 2.21 1.51 3.47
CA SER A 66 0.79 1.32 3.78
C SER A 66 0.22 2.44 4.65
N GLN A 67 1.06 3.10 5.47
CA GLN A 67 0.62 4.20 6.34
C GLN A 67 0.26 5.46 5.56
N LEU A 68 0.78 5.61 4.33
CA LEU A 68 0.37 6.70 3.43
C LEU A 68 -1.13 6.66 3.12
N GLN A 69 -1.77 5.48 3.18
CA GLN A 69 -3.21 5.36 2.97
C GLN A 69 -4.03 6.16 3.99
N LEU A 70 -3.51 6.32 5.22
CA LEU A 70 -4.15 7.13 6.27
C LEU A 70 -4.25 8.61 5.87
N CYS A 71 -3.35 9.07 5.00
CA CYS A 71 -3.33 10.43 4.46
C CYS A 71 -4.02 10.58 3.10
N ARG A 72 -4.43 9.49 2.45
CA ARG A 72 -4.96 9.52 1.08
C ARG A 72 -6.12 10.50 0.94
N ALA A 73 -7.10 10.47 1.85
CA ALA A 73 -8.26 11.35 1.77
C ALA A 73 -7.88 12.83 1.81
N ALA A 74 -6.92 13.22 2.66
CA ALA A 74 -6.45 14.59 2.80
C ALA A 74 -5.47 15.03 1.68
N ALA A 75 -4.90 14.08 0.94
CA ALA A 75 -3.91 14.31 -0.11
C ALA A 75 -4.43 13.99 -1.53
N SER A 76 -5.73 13.79 -1.71
CA SER A 76 -6.34 13.45 -3.02
C SER A 76 -7.73 14.08 -3.18
N GLY A 77 -8.37 13.88 -4.33
CA GLY A 77 -9.69 14.47 -4.65
C GLY A 77 -9.62 15.95 -5.03
N GLN A 78 -10.77 16.61 -5.32
CA GLN A 78 -10.81 18.05 -5.63
C GLN A 78 -10.79 18.91 -4.37
N ASN A 79 -11.66 18.61 -3.40
CA ASN A 79 -11.73 19.26 -2.09
C ASN A 79 -11.34 18.26 -0.99
N PRO A 80 -10.03 18.10 -0.69
CA PRO A 80 -9.61 17.20 0.38
C PRO A 80 -10.08 17.71 1.74
N PRO A 81 -10.63 16.85 2.62
CA PRO A 81 -10.88 17.20 4.00
C PRO A 81 -9.55 17.52 4.74
N PRO A 82 -9.63 18.16 5.92
CA PRO A 82 -8.45 18.32 6.78
C PRO A 82 -7.85 16.95 7.18
N PRO A 83 -6.52 16.88 7.38
CA PRO A 83 -5.89 15.63 7.82
C PRO A 83 -6.34 15.26 9.22
N ASN A 84 -6.59 13.96 9.43
CA ASN A 84 -6.86 13.44 10.77
C ASN A 84 -5.55 13.30 11.58
N ALA A 85 -5.69 13.05 12.88
CA ALA A 85 -4.54 12.94 13.79
C ALA A 85 -3.57 11.81 13.39
N GLN A 86 -4.08 10.68 12.89
CA GLN A 86 -3.25 9.56 12.45
C GLN A 86 -2.40 9.91 11.23
N CYS A 87 -2.97 10.58 10.23
CA CYS A 87 -2.23 11.09 9.09
C CYS A 87 -1.14 12.07 9.55
N CYS A 88 -1.47 13.00 10.45
CA CYS A 88 -0.45 13.93 10.97
C CYS A 88 0.65 13.23 11.78
N ALA A 89 0.36 12.13 12.46
CA ALA A 89 1.39 11.32 13.12
C ALA A 89 2.37 10.71 12.09
N VAL A 90 1.84 10.15 10.99
CA VAL A 90 2.65 9.63 9.88
C VAL A 90 3.50 10.73 9.26
N ILE A 91 2.91 11.89 8.95
CA ILE A 91 3.61 13.04 8.37
C ILE A 91 4.73 13.57 9.29
N ARG A 92 4.56 13.49 10.62
CA ARG A 92 5.59 13.87 11.60
C ARG A 92 6.73 12.86 11.71
N GLN A 93 6.45 11.58 11.51
CA GLN A 93 7.47 10.54 11.48
C GLN A 93 8.23 10.49 10.15
N ALA A 94 7.57 10.91 9.06
CA ALA A 94 8.12 10.87 7.72
C ALA A 94 9.28 11.85 7.52
N ASN A 95 10.29 11.39 6.78
CA ASN A 95 11.33 12.25 6.25
C ASN A 95 10.79 13.00 5.02
N LEU A 96 10.31 14.23 5.23
CA LEU A 96 9.70 15.06 4.19
C LEU A 96 10.66 15.38 3.01
N PRO A 97 11.94 15.73 3.23
CA PRO A 97 12.91 15.86 2.13
C PRO A 97 13.12 14.58 1.32
N CYS A 98 13.10 13.41 1.97
CA CYS A 98 13.16 12.13 1.27
C CYS A 98 11.91 11.93 0.40
N LEU A 99 10.72 12.23 0.91
CA LEU A 99 9.46 12.08 0.17
C LEU A 99 9.43 12.90 -1.13
N CYS A 100 10.14 14.04 -1.18
CA CYS A 100 10.32 14.81 -2.42
C CYS A 100 10.93 13.98 -3.56
N LYS A 101 11.89 13.09 -3.25
CA LYS A 101 12.52 12.20 -4.26
C LYS A 101 11.54 11.16 -4.80
N TYR A 102 10.53 10.83 -4.00
CA TYR A 102 9.47 9.85 -4.34
C TYR A 102 8.19 10.51 -4.84
N LYS A 103 8.20 11.82 -5.13
CA LYS A 103 7.03 12.57 -5.62
C LYS A 103 6.35 11.91 -6.82
N SER A 104 7.13 11.33 -7.74
CA SER A 104 6.64 10.66 -8.95
C SER A 104 5.99 9.30 -8.67
N VAL A 105 6.27 8.66 -7.52
CA VAL A 105 5.67 7.38 -7.14
C VAL A 105 4.47 7.52 -6.21
N LEU A 106 4.28 8.68 -5.58
CA LEU A 106 3.09 8.97 -4.74
C LEU A 106 1.74 8.71 -5.44
N PRO A 107 1.58 8.99 -6.75
CA PRO A 107 0.33 8.67 -7.47
C PRO A 107 -0.02 7.19 -7.48
N ILE A 108 0.95 6.28 -7.41
CA ILE A 108 0.71 4.83 -7.33
C ILE A 108 -0.07 4.48 -6.05
N TYR A 109 0.15 5.24 -4.99
CA TYR A 109 -0.60 5.13 -3.73
C TYR A 109 -1.90 5.93 -3.74
N GLY A 110 -2.33 6.48 -4.88
CA GLY A 110 -3.53 7.33 -4.99
C GLY A 110 -3.38 8.68 -4.30
N ILE A 111 -2.16 9.16 -4.13
CA ILE A 111 -1.84 10.43 -3.48
C ILE A 111 -1.40 11.44 -4.53
N ASN A 112 -2.01 12.64 -4.51
CA ASN A 112 -1.58 13.71 -5.39
C ASN A 112 -0.34 14.40 -4.78
N PRO A 113 0.78 14.48 -5.51
CA PRO A 113 2.03 15.01 -4.96
C PRO A 113 1.94 16.47 -4.53
N GLN A 114 1.20 17.32 -5.25
CA GLN A 114 1.05 18.73 -4.83
C GLN A 114 0.25 18.84 -3.54
N LYS A 115 -0.80 18.03 -3.38
CA LYS A 115 -1.63 18.03 -2.17
C LYS A 115 -0.91 17.40 -0.98
N ALA A 116 -0.13 16.34 -1.22
CA ALA A 116 0.71 15.71 -0.21
C ALA A 116 1.73 16.69 0.38
N LEU A 117 2.37 17.51 -0.46
CA LEU A 117 3.34 18.52 -0.02
C LEU A 117 2.68 19.72 0.69
N ALA A 118 1.36 19.86 0.59
CA ALA A 118 0.57 20.83 1.34
C ALA A 118 0.06 20.30 2.70
N LEU A 119 0.28 19.02 3.02
CA LEU A 119 -0.09 18.44 4.32
C LEU A 119 0.80 18.87 5.49
N PRO A 120 2.13 18.99 5.37
CA PRO A 120 2.99 19.30 6.51
C PRO A 120 2.57 20.58 7.25
N PRO A 121 2.25 21.71 6.57
CA PRO A 121 1.72 22.90 7.24
C PRO A 121 0.40 22.66 7.98
N LYS A 122 -0.51 21.86 7.41
CA LYS A 122 -1.79 21.51 8.05
C LYS A 122 -1.60 20.64 9.30
N CYS A 123 -0.47 19.96 9.41
CA CYS A 123 -0.06 19.17 10.56
C CYS A 123 0.89 19.92 11.51
N GLY A 124 1.11 21.22 11.31
CA GLY A 124 1.97 22.05 12.16
C GLY A 124 3.47 21.87 11.90
N LEU A 125 3.85 21.38 10.72
CA LEU A 125 5.24 21.27 10.28
C LEU A 125 5.54 22.28 9.17
N GLN A 126 6.82 22.58 8.95
CA GLN A 126 7.22 23.39 7.81
C GLN A 126 7.07 22.61 6.50
N SER A 127 6.66 23.29 5.43
CA SER A 127 6.68 22.70 4.08
C SER A 127 8.10 22.29 3.70
N PRO A 128 8.32 21.06 3.21
CA PRO A 128 9.62 20.68 2.69
C PRO A 128 9.95 21.49 1.44
N LYS A 129 11.23 21.82 1.26
CA LYS A 129 11.73 22.28 -0.03
C LYS A 129 11.93 21.05 -0.92
N CYS A 130 10.93 20.79 -1.76
CA CYS A 130 11.08 20.05 -3.00
C CYS A 130 11.21 21.09 -4.14
#